data_AF-A0A4P6MTE6-F1
#
_entry.id   AF-A0A4P6MTE6-F1
#
_cell.length_a   1.000
_cell.length_b   1.000
_cell.length_c   1.000
_cell.angle_alpha   90.00
_cell.angle_beta   90.00
_cell.angle_gamma   90.00
#
_symmetry.space_group_name_H-M   'P 1'
#
loop_
_entity.id
_entity.type
_entity.pdbx_description
1 polymer ?
#
loop_
_entity_poly.entity_id
_entity_poly.type
_entity_poly.pdbx_seq_one_letter_code
_entity_poly.pdbx_strand_id
1 'polypeptide(L)' 'MSVSESQFYEAGMSLPPDVRRHVALRLLESLEDSEDESVDDEWTIEISRRVDDLTGGRLRTVPSDQVFADIVARRAARNA' A
#
# COMPACT_ATOMS: atom_id res chain seq x y z
N MET A 1 25.00 -22.38 6.49
CA MET A 1 25.20 -22.79 5.09
C MET A 1 24.93 -21.57 4.22
N SER A 2 25.82 -21.18 3.32
CA SER A 2 25.54 -20.14 2.33
C SER A 2 25.12 -20.79 1.02
N VAL A 3 23.94 -20.44 0.52
CA VAL A 3 23.47 -20.82 -0.82
C VAL A 3 23.77 -19.65 -1.74
N SER A 4 24.27 -19.89 -2.96
CA SER A 4 24.45 -18.80 -3.93
C SER A 4 23.09 -18.29 -4.45
N GLU A 5 23.04 -17.05 -4.92
CA GLU A 5 21.84 -16.48 -5.56
C GLU A 5 21.31 -17.40 -6.67
N SER A 6 22.19 -17.86 -7.55
CA SER A 6 21.85 -18.77 -8.65
C SER A 6 21.29 -20.12 -8.16
N GLN A 7 21.89 -20.72 -7.13
CA GLN A 7 21.40 -21.97 -6.55
C GLN A 7 20.03 -21.78 -5.90
N PHE A 8 19.80 -20.63 -5.26
CA PHE A 8 18.51 -20.30 -4.64
C PHE A 8 17.43 -20.05 -5.70
N TYR A 9 17.75 -19.32 -6.77
CA TYR A 9 16.84 -19.08 -7.88
C TYR A 9 16.37 -20.38 -8.52
N GLU A 10 17.30 -21.27 -8.89
CA GLU A 10 16.97 -22.55 -9.50
C GLU A 10 16.12 -23.43 -8.56
N ALA A 11 16.47 -23.46 -7.27
CA ALA A 11 15.67 -24.16 -6.27
C ALA A 11 14.25 -23.58 -6.17
N GLY A 12 14.10 -22.26 -6.16
CA GLY A 12 12.80 -21.58 -6.15
C GLY A 12 11.97 -21.87 -7.40
N MET A 13 12.61 -21.90 -8.58
CA MET A 13 11.96 -22.23 -9.85
C MET A 13 11.50 -23.68 -9.92
N SER A 14 12.18 -24.60 -9.22
CA SER A 14 11.77 -26.02 -9.11
C SER A 14 10.51 -26.26 -8.28
N LEU A 15 10.06 -25.27 -7.48
CA LEU A 15 8.87 -25.40 -6.65
C LEU A 15 7.58 -25.38 -7.49
N PRO A 16 6.50 -26.03 -7.03
CA PRO A 16 5.16 -25.83 -7.59
C PRO A 16 4.75 -24.34 -7.56
N PRO A 17 3.94 -23.85 -8.52
CA PRO A 17 3.60 -22.43 -8.62
C PRO A 17 3.09 -21.79 -7.32
N ASP A 18 2.19 -22.45 -6.59
CA ASP A 18 1.61 -21.92 -5.36
C ASP A 18 2.63 -21.83 -4.23
N VAL A 19 3.52 -22.83 -4.13
CA VAL A 19 4.60 -22.86 -3.14
C VAL A 19 5.63 -21.78 -3.46
N ARG A 20 6.01 -21.63 -4.73
CA ARG A 20 6.90 -20.56 -5.20
C ARG A 20 6.34 -19.18 -4.87
N ARG A 21 5.04 -18.96 -5.11
CA ARG A 21 4.35 -17.70 -4.75
C ARG A 21 4.44 -17.43 -3.25
N HIS A 22 4.16 -18.43 -2.43
CA HIS A 22 4.20 -18.26 -0.98
C HIS A 22 5.61 -17.92 -0.47
N VAL A 23 6.64 -18.60 -0.99
CA VAL A 23 8.05 -18.29 -0.64
C VAL A 23 8.43 -16.88 -1.08
N ALA A 24 8.05 -16.47 -2.30
CA ALA A 24 8.34 -15.13 -2.79
C ALA A 24 7.73 -14.02 -1.91
N LEU A 25 6.48 -14.19 -1.45
CA LEU A 25 5.83 -13.23 -0.56
C LEU A 25 6.55 -13.12 0.79
N ARG A 26 6.96 -14.25 1.39
CA ARG A 26 7.68 -14.22 2.67
C ARG A 26 9.07 -13.61 2.57
N LEU A 27 9.75 -13.78 1.43
CA LEU A 27 11.02 -13.11 1.17
C LEU A 27 10.80 -11.60 1.03
N LEU A 28 9.74 -11.18 0.34
CA LEU A 28 9.39 -9.77 0.21
C LEU A 28 9.08 -9.13 1.57
N GLU A 29 8.23 -9.78 2.38
CA GLU A 29 7.87 -9.36 3.74
C GLU A 29 9.11 -9.19 4.63
N SER A 30 10.12 -10.06 4.49
CA SER A 30 11.37 -9.94 5.26
C SER A 30 12.21 -8.69 4.94
N LEU A 31 11.88 -7.98 3.85
CA LEU A 31 12.51 -6.71 3.47
C LEU A 31 11.78 -5.50 4.04
N GLU A 32 10.51 -5.64 4.42
CA GLU A 32 9.63 -4.54 4.85
C GLU A 32 9.91 -4.10 6.30
N ASP A 33 10.54 -4.94 7.13
CA ASP A 33 10.76 -4.71 8.57
C ASP A 33 11.76 -3.59 8.94
N SER A 34 12.40 -2.88 7.98
CA SER A 34 13.49 -1.92 8.31
C SER A 34 13.35 -0.49 7.80
N GLU A 35 12.44 -0.19 6.87
CA GLU A 35 12.35 1.15 6.26
C GLU A 35 11.00 1.85 6.47
N ASP A 36 9.95 1.13 6.86
CA ASP A 36 8.57 1.66 6.85
C ASP A 36 8.01 2.07 8.21
N GLU A 37 8.62 1.67 9.33
CA GLU A 37 8.07 1.95 10.68
C GLU A 37 7.97 3.47 10.97
N SER A 38 8.96 4.26 10.52
CA SER A 38 8.90 5.73 10.68
C SER A 38 7.84 6.38 9.79
N VAL A 39 7.59 5.80 8.60
CA VAL A 39 6.57 6.31 7.68
C VAL A 39 5.18 6.00 8.23
N ASP A 40 4.98 4.80 8.76
CA ASP A 40 3.74 4.38 9.40
C ASP A 40 3.40 5.23 10.64
N ASP A 41 4.41 5.56 11.45
CA ASP A 41 4.26 6.47 12.60
C ASP A 41 3.84 7.88 12.16
N GLU A 42 4.51 8.44 11.13
CA GLU A 42 4.16 9.75 10.58
C GLU A 42 2.74 9.77 9.97
N TRP A 43 2.35 8.70 9.28
CA TRP A 43 0.98 8.55 8.76
C TRP A 43 -0.04 8.43 9.88
N THR A 44 0.27 7.69 10.95
CA THR A 44 -0.61 7.54 12.11
C THR A 44 -0.88 8.90 12.77
N ILE A 45 0.17 9.72 12.93
CA ILE A 45 0.05 11.08 13.45
C ILE A 45 -0.84 11.94 12.52
N GLU A 46 -0.59 11.91 11.21
CA GLU A 46 -1.33 12.74 10.25
C GLU A 46 -2.80 12.33 10.13
N ILE A 47 -3.11 11.03 10.11
CA ILE A 47 -4.48 10.52 10.08
C ILE A 47 -5.23 10.97 11.34
N SER A 48 -4.63 10.78 12.51
CA SER A 48 -5.22 11.18 13.79
C SER A 48 -5.53 12.68 13.79
N ARG A 49 -4.56 13.50 13.37
CA ARG A 49 -4.74 14.95 13.25
C ARG A 49 -5.90 15.32 12.32
N ARG A 50 -6.02 14.68 11.14
CA ARG A 50 -7.10 14.95 10.18
C ARG A 50 -8.46 14.54 10.68
N VAL A 51 -8.55 13.41 11.39
CA VAL A 51 -9.81 12.95 12.02
C VAL A 51 -10.24 13.95 13.08
N ASP A 52 -9.32 14.42 13.92
CA ASP A 52 -9.61 15.43 14.93
C ASP A 52 -10.03 16.77 14.30
N ASP A 53 -9.39 17.18 13.21
CA ASP A 53 -9.73 18.42 12.49
C ASP A 53 -11.13 18.33 11.86
N LEU A 54 -11.47 17.17 11.31
CA LEU A 54 -12.80 16.91 10.72
C LEU A 54 -13.88 16.90 11.81
N THR A 55 -13.70 16.09 12.86
CA THR A 55 -14.69 15.96 13.94
C THR A 55 -14.82 17.22 14.77
N GLY A 56 -13.73 17.97 14.93
CA GLY A 56 -13.70 19.27 15.61
C GLY A 56 -14.18 20.45 14.76
N GLY A 57 -14.59 20.23 13.51
CA GLY A 57 -15.09 21.30 12.63
C GLY A 57 -14.02 22.34 12.22
N ARG A 58 -12.74 21.99 12.32
CA ARG A 58 -11.60 22.85 11.96
C ARG A 58 -11.28 22.80 10.47
N LEU A 59 -11.93 21.90 9.74
CA LEU A 59 -11.75 21.70 8.31
C LEU A 59 -13.00 22.11 7.52
N ARG A 60 -12.81 22.77 6.38
CA ARG A 60 -13.89 23.01 5.42
C ARG A 60 -14.11 21.77 4.57
N THR A 61 -15.24 21.10 4.76
CA THR A 61 -15.61 19.91 3.99
C THR A 61 -16.26 20.27 2.66
N VAL A 62 -16.30 19.31 1.75
CA VAL A 62 -17.04 19.39 0.48
C VAL A 62 -18.30 18.53 0.61
N PRO A 63 -19.49 19.01 0.19
CA PRO A 63 -20.70 18.20 0.17
C PRO A 63 -20.52 16.91 -0.64
N SER A 64 -21.09 15.81 -0.17
CA SER A 64 -20.98 14.49 -0.82
C SER A 64 -21.39 14.52 -2.30
N ASP A 65 -22.51 15.19 -2.59
CA ASP A 65 -23.09 15.22 -3.93
C ASP A 65 -22.14 15.90 -4.93
N GLN A 66 -21.43 16.93 -4.47
CA GLN A 66 -20.39 17.60 -5.25
C GLN A 66 -19.19 16.68 -5.50
N VAL A 67 -18.72 15.96 -4.48
CA VAL A 67 -17.60 15.01 -4.62
C VAL A 67 -17.93 13.94 -5.66
N PHE A 68 -19.12 13.35 -5.62
CA PHE A 68 -19.52 12.32 -6.58
C PHE A 68 -19.67 12.87 -7.99
N ALA A 69 -20.28 14.05 -8.16
CA ALA A 69 -20.39 14.70 -9.46
C ALA A 69 -19.01 14.92 -10.11
N ASP A 70 -18.05 15.43 -9.33
CA ASP A 70 -16.68 15.67 -9.80
C ASP A 70 -15.96 14.38 -10.20
N ILE A 71 -16.11 13.30 -9.42
CA ILE A 71 -15.52 11.99 -9.75
C ILE A 71 -16.09 11.44 -11.07
N VAL A 72 -17.40 11.54 -11.27
CA VAL A 72 -18.06 11.09 -12.50
C VAL A 72 -17.57 11.89 -13.71
N ALA A 73 -17.52 13.22 -13.60
CA ALA A 73 -17.05 14.09 -14.67
C ALA A 73 -15.60 13.79 -15.06
N ARG A 74 -14.69 13.63 -14.08
CA ARG A 74 -13.28 13.27 -14.32
C ARG A 74 -13.12 11.93 -15.03
N ARG A 75 -13.92 10.93 -14.66
CA ARG A 75 -13.90 9.60 -15.30
C ARG A 75 -14.37 9.67 -16.75
N ALA A 76 -15.44 10.42 -17.03
CA ALA A 76 -15.93 10.61 -18.39
C ALA A 76 -14.87 11.28 -19.27
N ALA A 77 -14.20 12.32 -18.76
CA ALA A 77 -13.15 13.03 -19.49
C ALA A 77 -11.92 12.18 -19.81
N ARG A 78 -11.56 11.20 -18.96
CA ARG A 78 -10.43 10.29 -19.21
C ARG A 78 -10.72 9.25 -20.29
N ASN A 79 -11.99 8.94 -20.51
CA ASN A 79 -12.44 7.89 -21.43
C ASN A 79 -12.94 8.45 -22.79
N ALA A 80 -12.85 9.78 -22.99
CA ALA A 80 -13.25 10.49 -24.20
C ALA A 80 -12.02 10.80 -25.06
#